data_AF-Q5WIG5-F1
#
_entry.id   AF-Q5WIG5-F1
#
_cell.length_a   1.000
_cell.length_b   1.000
_cell.length_c   1.000
_cell.angle_alpha   90.00
_cell.angle_beta   90.00
_cell.angle_gamma   90.00
#
_symmetry.space_group_name_H-M   'P 1'
#
loop_
_entity.id
_entity.type
_entity.pdbx_description
1 polymer ?
#
loop_
_entity_poly.entity_id
_entity_poly.type
_entity_poly.pdbx_seq_one_letter_code
_entity_poly.pdbx_strand_id
1 'polypeptide(L)'
;MNLYKTHIIHPHTHVPLIVYFNETEGFVSFERDERVLNAMYNVKRDLALNKQFQESLRRATLLCETQYPLDTLKEAEEFLRKIGIDEKNIYFEQVLVH
;
A
#
# COMPACT_ATOMS: atom_id res chain seq x y z
N MET A 1 11.44 -17.16 -4.21
CA MET A 1 10.13 -16.49 -4.17
C MET A 1 10.28 -15.16 -4.87
N ASN A 2 9.47 -14.89 -5.89
CA ASN A 2 9.50 -13.61 -6.60
C ASN A 2 8.49 -12.68 -5.94
N LEU A 3 8.97 -11.83 -5.05
CA LEU A 3 8.17 -10.85 -4.33
C LEU A 3 8.59 -9.46 -4.79
N TYR A 4 7.61 -8.63 -5.12
CA TYR A 4 7.81 -7.24 -5.50
C TYR A 4 7.09 -6.34 -4.52
N LYS A 5 7.61 -5.13 -4.31
CA LYS A 5 6.95 -4.13 -3.48
C LYS A 5 6.99 -2.75 -4.10
N THR A 6 5.99 -1.92 -3.81
CA THR A 6 6.01 -0.47 -4.11
C THR A 6 5.38 0.30 -2.96
N HIS A 7 5.79 1.56 -2.79
CA HIS A 7 5.22 2.46 -1.80
C HIS A 7 4.26 3.43 -2.48
N ILE A 8 3.05 3.57 -1.93
CA ILE A 8 2.02 4.44 -2.48
C ILE A 8 1.36 5.28 -1.39
N ILE A 9 0.69 6.36 -1.80
CA ILE A 9 -0.29 7.05 -0.97
C ILE A 9 -1.67 6.69 -1.50
N HIS A 10 -2.52 6.07 -0.68
CA HIS A 10 -3.85 5.67 -1.12
C HIS A 10 -4.70 6.91 -1.46
N PRO A 11 -5.33 6.99 -2.65
CA PRO A 11 -5.84 8.25 -3.21
C PRO A 11 -7.05 8.79 -2.44
N HIS A 12 -7.81 7.91 -1.77
CA HIS A 12 -9.02 8.31 -1.04
C HIS A 12 -8.79 8.47 0.46
N THR A 13 -7.90 7.70 1.07
CA THR A 13 -7.64 7.76 2.52
C THR A 13 -6.43 8.61 2.86
N HIS A 14 -5.57 8.90 1.88
CA HIS A 14 -4.27 9.58 2.04
C HIS A 14 -3.34 8.87 3.01
N VAL A 15 -3.57 7.57 3.24
CA VAL A 15 -2.74 6.73 4.11
C VAL A 15 -1.59 6.18 3.26
N PRO A 16 -0.33 6.29 3.71
CA PRO A 16 0.80 5.64 3.06
C PRO A 16 0.69 4.12 3.24
N LEU A 17 0.79 3.40 2.12
CA LEU A 17 0.69 1.95 2.06
C LEU A 17 1.91 1.36 1.32
N ILE A 18 2.21 0.12 1.64
CA ILE A 18 3.10 -0.74 0.88
C ILE A 18 2.22 -1.73 0.12
N VAL A 19 2.44 -1.86 -1.18
CA VAL A 19 1.81 -2.87 -2.01
C VAL A 19 2.81 -3.98 -2.23
N TYR A 20 2.42 -5.22 -1.95
CA TYR A 20 3.20 -6.41 -2.24
C TYR A 20 2.56 -7.17 -3.38
N PHE A 21 3.37 -7.59 -4.35
CA PHE A 21 2.96 -8.53 -5.40
C PHE A 21 3.78 -9.80 -5.25
N ASN A 22 3.11 -10.91 -4.89
CA ASN A 22 3.71 -12.23 -4.86
C ASN A 22 3.46 -12.91 -6.21
N GLU A 23 4.45 -12.87 -7.09
CA GLU A 23 4.35 -13.48 -8.42
C GLU A 23 4.28 -15.02 -8.33
N THR A 24 4.87 -15.62 -7.29
CA THR A 24 4.84 -17.08 -7.12
C THR A 24 3.45 -17.59 -6.72
N GLU A 25 2.74 -16.84 -5.88
CA GLU A 25 1.41 -17.22 -5.37
C GLU A 25 0.26 -16.54 -6.13
N GLY A 26 0.54 -15.57 -7.01
CA GLY A 26 -0.46 -14.95 -7.87
C GLY A 26 -1.41 -14.01 -7.13
N PHE A 27 -0.89 -13.13 -6.26
CA PHE A 27 -1.73 -12.13 -5.62
C PHE A 27 -1.01 -10.82 -5.28
N VAL A 28 -1.83 -9.78 -5.07
CA VAL A 28 -1.45 -8.52 -4.46
C VAL A 28 -2.05 -8.40 -3.06
N SER A 29 -1.26 -7.86 -2.13
CA SER A 29 -1.72 -7.48 -0.78
C SER A 29 -1.22 -6.09 -0.41
N PHE A 30 -1.90 -5.47 0.56
CA PHE A 30 -1.54 -4.15 1.07
C PHE A 30 -1.09 -4.22 2.53
N GLU A 31 -0.14 -3.39 2.90
CA GLU A 31 0.26 -3.16 4.28
C GLU A 31 0.30 -1.65 4.54
N ARG A 32 0.03 -1.23 5.78
CA ARG A 32 0.27 0.16 6.18
C ARG A 32 1.77 0.41 6.25
N ASP A 33 2.22 1.54 5.70
CA ASP A 33 3.62 1.93 5.86
C ASP A 33 3.82 2.55 7.25
N GLU A 34 3.98 1.69 8.27
CA GLU A 34 4.14 2.10 9.66
C GLU A 34 5.37 2.98 9.87
N ARG A 35 6.41 2.84 9.04
CA ARG A 35 7.61 3.69 9.13
C ARG A 35 7.26 5.13 8.76
N VAL A 36 6.57 5.33 7.63
CA VAL A 36 6.11 6.65 7.19
C VAL A 36 5.07 7.21 8.15
N LEU A 37 4.12 6.40 8.61
CA LEU A 37 3.10 6.83 9.59
C LEU A 37 3.76 7.33 10.88
N ASN A 38 4.72 6.58 11.44
CA ASN A 38 5.44 6.99 12.63
C ASN A 38 6.22 8.30 12.43
N ALA A 39 6.84 8.49 11.25
CA ALA A 39 7.48 9.76 10.92
C ALA A 39 6.46 10.92 10.88
N MET A 40 5.28 10.71 10.29
CA MET A 40 4.20 11.71 10.26
C MET A 40 3.73 12.09 11.67
N TYR A 41 3.57 11.12 12.57
CA TYR A 41 3.18 11.37 13.96
C TYR A 41 4.25 12.15 14.74
N ASN A 42 5.53 11.89 14.48
CA ASN A 42 6.63 12.63 15.10
C ASN A 42 6.66 14.10 14.66
N VAL A 43 6.30 14.39 13.41
CA VAL A 43 6.23 15.76 12.88
C VAL A 43 4.95 16.48 13.31
N LYS A 44 3.81 15.78 13.35
CA LYS A 44 2.51 16.31 13.76
C LYS A 44 1.85 15.40 14.79
N ARG A 45 2.16 15.61 16.07
CA ARG A 45 1.61 14.79 17.17
C ARG A 45 0.08 14.81 17.22
N ASP A 46 -0.54 15.94 16.87
CA ASP A 46 -2.00 16.07 16.85
C ASP A 46 -2.67 15.24 15.74
N LEU A 47 -1.91 14.78 14.73
CA LEU A 47 -2.43 13.93 13.67
C LEU A 47 -2.91 12.57 14.21
N ALA A 48 -2.25 12.05 15.25
CA ALA A 48 -2.66 10.82 15.91
C ALA A 48 -4.02 10.97 16.62
N LEU A 49 -4.38 12.18 17.05
CA LEU A 49 -5.67 12.46 17.71
C LEU A 49 -6.75 12.94 16.73
N ASN A 50 -6.39 13.13 15.46
CA ASN A 50 -7.31 13.60 14.44
C ASN A 50 -8.31 12.50 14.06
N LYS A 51 -9.59 12.71 14.38
CA LYS A 51 -10.67 11.74 14.11
C LYS A 51 -10.80 11.39 12.62
N GLN A 52 -10.63 12.35 11.72
CA GLN A 52 -10.71 12.10 10.28
C GLN A 52 -9.56 11.19 9.81
N PHE A 53 -8.36 11.41 10.35
CA PHE A 53 -7.20 10.57 10.03
C PHE A 53 -7.38 9.15 10.59
N GLN A 54 -7.89 9.01 11.81
CA GLN A 54 -8.20 7.70 12.41
C GLN A 54 -9.23 6.91 11.58
N GLU A 55 -10.27 7.56 11.07
CA GLU A 55 -11.23 6.92 10.16
C GLU A 55 -10.58 6.52 8.82
N SER A 56 -9.68 7.33 8.29
CA SER A 56 -8.89 6.98 7.10
C SER A 56 -7.99 5.77 7.33
N LEU A 57 -7.33 5.69 8.49
CA LEU A 57 -6.52 4.52 8.88
C LEU A 57 -7.37 3.26 9.03
N ARG A 58 -8.55 3.37 9.65
CA ARG A 58 -9.47 2.25 9.80
C ARG A 58 -9.90 1.68 8.46
N ARG A 59 -10.29 2.55 7.50
CA ARG A 59 -10.64 2.13 6.14
C ARG A 59 -9.46 1.49 5.41
N ALA A 60 -8.26 2.06 5.56
CA ALA A 60 -7.06 1.49 4.97
C ALA A 60 -6.70 0.11 5.57
N THR A 61 -6.95 -0.10 6.87
CA THR A 61 -6.71 -1.39 7.54
C THR A 61 -7.56 -2.50 6.94
N LEU A 62 -8.82 -2.22 6.62
CA LEU A 62 -9.69 -3.20 5.96
C LEU A 62 -9.17 -3.64 4.59
N LEU A 63 -8.50 -2.74 3.84
CA LEU A 63 -7.86 -3.08 2.57
C LEU A 63 -6.67 -4.03 2.78
N CYS A 64 -5.92 -3.86 3.88
CA CYS A 64 -4.77 -4.70 4.22
C CYS A 64 -5.14 -6.15 4.60
N GLU A 65 -6.40 -6.39 4.97
CA GLU A 65 -6.90 -7.73 5.31
C GLU A 65 -7.29 -8.54 4.07
N THR A 66 -7.26 -7.93 2.87
CA THR A 66 -7.69 -8.55 1.62
C THR A 66 -6.49 -8.87 0.73
N GLN A 67 -6.52 -10.06 0.12
CA GLN A 67 -5.63 -10.44 -0.98
C GLN A 67 -6.41 -10.40 -2.30
N TYR A 68 -5.78 -9.87 -3.34
CA TYR A 68 -6.37 -9.69 -4.66
C TYR A 68 -5.66 -10.63 -5.65
N PRO A 69 -6.34 -11.64 -6.21
CA PRO A 69 -5.70 -12.59 -7.12
C PRO A 69 -5.32 -11.90 -8.43
N LEU A 70 -4.04 -11.92 -8.76
CA LEU A 70 -3.43 -11.28 -9.93
C LEU A 70 -2.19 -12.08 -10.33
N ASP A 71 -2.06 -12.43 -11.60
CA ASP A 71 -1.07 -13.43 -12.03
C ASP A 71 0.24 -12.79 -12.52
N THR A 72 0.21 -11.50 -12.87
CA THR A 72 1.36 -10.80 -13.44
C THR A 72 1.59 -9.43 -12.85
N LEU A 73 2.85 -8.96 -12.91
CA LEU A 73 3.21 -7.62 -12.45
C LEU A 73 2.43 -6.54 -13.20
N LYS A 74 2.20 -6.74 -14.50
CA LYS A 74 1.41 -5.82 -15.33
C LYS A 74 -0.04 -5.72 -14.85
N GLU A 75 -0.65 -6.83 -14.44
CA GLU A 75 -1.99 -6.82 -13.86
C GLU A 75 -2.03 -6.11 -12.51
N ALA A 76 -0.97 -6.24 -11.70
CA ALA A 76 -0.81 -5.48 -10.46
C ALA A 76 -0.71 -3.97 -10.72
N GLU A 77 0.06 -3.53 -11.72
CA GLU A 77 0.14 -2.13 -12.13
C GLU A 77 -1.21 -1.61 -12.65
N GLU A 78 -1.90 -2.36 -13.51
CA GLU A 78 -3.22 -2.00 -14.02
C GLU A 78 -4.28 -1.94 -12.90
N PHE A 79 -4.20 -2.84 -11.92
CA PHE A 79 -5.06 -2.83 -10.75
C PHE A 79 -4.84 -1.56 -9.91
N LEU A 80 -3.59 -1.21 -9.62
CA LEU A 80 -3.24 0.02 -8.91
C LEU A 80 -3.72 1.27 -9.67
N ARG A 81 -3.64 1.26 -11.01
CA ARG A 81 -4.20 2.34 -11.83
C ARG A 81 -5.72 2.45 -11.70
N LYS A 82 -6.44 1.33 -11.71
CA LYS A 82 -7.91 1.31 -11.57
C LYS A 82 -8.40 1.86 -10.23
N ILE A 83 -7.62 1.70 -9.17
CA ILE A 83 -7.94 2.27 -7.84
C ILE A 83 -7.51 3.74 -7.70
N GLY A 84 -6.97 4.35 -8.76
CA GLY A 84 -6.66 5.78 -8.82
C GLY A 84 -5.21 6.15 -8.47
N ILE A 85 -4.28 5.20 -8.46
CA ILE A 85 -2.84 5.51 -8.35
C ILE A 85 -2.31 5.93 -9.73
N ASP A 86 -1.60 7.05 -9.79
CA ASP A 86 -0.91 7.49 -11.01
C ASP A 86 0.25 6.53 -11.31
N GLU A 87 0.31 6.05 -12.55
CA GLU A 87 1.31 5.11 -13.08
C GLU A 87 2.74 5.61 -12.85
N LYS A 88 2.97 6.93 -12.89
CA LYS A 88 4.29 7.53 -12.62
C LYS A 88 4.79 7.31 -11.18
N ASN A 89 3.89 6.96 -10.27
CA ASN A 89 4.19 6.71 -8.86
C ASN A 89 4.25 5.22 -8.54
N ILE A 90 4.09 4.33 -9.53
CA ILE A 90 4.18 2.88 -9.34
C ILE A 90 5.55 2.42 -9.79
N TYR A 91 6.42 2.10 -8.84
CA TYR A 91 7.70 1.49 -9.13
C TYR A 91 7.91 0.27 -8.23
N PHE A 92 7.75 -0.91 -8.82
CA PHE A 92 7.94 -2.16 -8.11
C PHE A 92 9.43 -2.51 -8.00
N GLU A 93 9.90 -2.61 -6.77
CA GLU A 93 11.22 -3.11 -6.42
C GLU A 93 11.14 -4.60 -6.09
N GLN A 94 12.05 -5.40 -6.64
CA GLN A 94 12.15 -6.81 -6.26
C GLN A 94 12.70 -6.95 -4.84
N VAL A 95 12.04 -7.76 -4.03
CA VAL A 95 12.43 -8.07 -2.64
C VAL A 95 13.17 -9.40 -2.62
N LEU A 96 14.42 -9.37 -2.16
CA LEU A 96 15.20 -10.58 -1.90
C LEU A 96 14.80 -11.17 -0.55
N VAL A 97 14.02 -12.24 -0.58
CA VAL A 97 13.63 -13.00 0.62
C VAL A 97 14.62 -14.16 0.76
N HIS A 98 15.40 -14.15 1.85
CA HIS A 98 16.36 -15.22 2.19
C HIS A 98 15.69 -16.31 3.04
#